data_AF-A0A967E5H5-F1
#
_entry.id   AF-A0A967E5H5-F1
#
_cell.length_a   1.000
_cell.length_b   1.000
_cell.length_c   1.000
_cell.angle_alpha   90.00
_cell.angle_beta   90.00
_cell.angle_gamma   90.00
#
_symmetry.space_group_name_H-M   'P 1'
#
loop_
_entity.id
_entity.type
_entity.pdbx_description
1 polymer ?
#
loop_
_entity_poly.entity_id
_entity_poly.type
_entity_poly.pdbx_seq_one_letter_code
_entity_poly.pdbx_strand_id
1 'polypeptide(L)'
;MERDKEKELNDFIKKVVSEVGVESPSPNFTDSVLSKIQAGKQADTVAYTPLISRTGWYLMGAVVVVIFAFIILGNGEMDIPWLASSDIETLSNNLFLEAFSNLQVSNTVLYGMAGLAFFVTIQVVLLKNHFGRRLVVS
;
A
#
# COMPACT_ATOMS: atom_id res chain seq x y z
N MET A 1 -1.79 35.87 47.19
CA MET A 1 -2.00 34.71 48.09
C MET A 1 -1.58 33.40 47.43
N GLU A 2 -2.09 33.01 46.25
CA GLU A 2 -1.70 31.72 45.61
C GLU A 2 -0.34 31.79 44.87
N ARG A 3 -0.11 32.85 44.10
CA ARG A 3 1.18 33.09 43.37
C ARG A 3 2.40 33.20 44.29
N ASP A 4 2.18 33.66 45.52
CA ASP A 4 3.26 33.84 46.51
C ASP A 4 3.72 32.48 47.04
N LYS A 5 2.79 31.53 47.23
CA LYS A 5 3.07 30.15 47.66
C LYS A 5 3.82 29.34 46.60
N GLU A 6 3.47 29.51 45.33
CA GLU A 6 4.20 28.87 44.22
C GLU A 6 5.65 29.35 44.14
N LYS A 7 5.87 30.65 44.39
CA LYS A 7 7.21 31.23 44.39
C LYS A 7 8.07 30.71 45.54
N GLU A 8 7.51 30.65 46.75
CA GLU A 8 8.19 30.08 47.92
C GLU A 8 8.54 28.59 47.73
N LEU A 9 7.63 27.82 47.14
CA LEU A 9 7.87 26.41 46.83
C LEU A 9 8.98 26.24 45.79
N ASN A 10 8.99 27.08 44.75
CA ASN A 10 10.01 27.02 43.71
C ASN A 10 11.40 27.42 44.24
N ASP A 11 11.46 28.43 45.11
CA ASP A 11 12.69 28.86 45.78
C ASP A 11 13.22 27.78 46.75
N PHE A 12 12.32 27.08 47.46
CA PHE A 12 12.68 25.93 48.29
C PHE A 12 13.25 24.77 47.46
N ILE A 13 12.56 24.38 46.38
CA ILE A 13 13.03 23.32 45.46
C ILE A 13 14.40 23.69 44.88
N LYS A 14 14.56 24.93 44.43
CA LYS A 14 15.83 25.42 43.87
C LYS A 14 16.97 25.35 44.88
N LYS A 15 16.70 25.72 46.14
CA LYS A 15 17.69 25.64 47.22
C LYS A 15 18.11 24.20 47.50
N VAL A 16 17.15 23.29 47.64
CA VAL A 16 17.41 21.86 47.86
C VAL A 16 18.22 21.26 46.71
N VAL A 17 17.84 21.53 45.46
CA VAL A 17 18.57 21.04 44.28
C VAL A 17 19.99 21.62 44.20
N SER A 18 20.18 22.89 44.60
CA SER A 18 21.50 23.52 44.62
C SER A 18 22.42 23.01 45.73
N GLU A 19 21.86 22.60 46.86
CA GLU A 19 22.60 22.15 48.04
C GLU A 19 23.01 20.67 47.95
N VAL A 20 22.20 19.85 47.28
CA VAL A 20 22.50 18.43 47.02
C VAL A 20 23.60 18.26 45.97
N GLY A 21 23.90 19.31 45.19
CA GLY A 21 24.84 19.25 44.09
C GLY A 21 24.25 18.50 42.90
N VAL A 22 24.35 19.08 41.72
CA VAL A 22 23.96 18.38 40.49
C VAL A 22 25.03 17.31 40.27
N GLU A 23 24.70 16.04 40.52
CA GLU A 23 25.55 14.94 40.11
C GLU A 23 25.75 15.08 38.60
N SER A 24 26.97 15.44 38.19
CA SER A 24 27.29 15.52 36.78
C SER A 24 27.12 14.11 36.22
N PRO A 25 26.29 13.93 35.18
CA PRO A 25 26.17 12.63 34.55
C PRO A 25 27.57 12.17 34.12
N SER A 26 27.78 10.85 34.11
CA SER A 26 29.03 10.28 33.61
C SER A 26 29.34 10.85 32.22
N PRO A 27 30.62 11.03 31.83
CA PRO A 27 30.99 11.58 30.53
C PRO A 27 30.31 10.89 29.33
N ASN A 28 29.97 9.60 29.49
CA ASN A 28 29.37 8.76 28.46
C ASN A 28 27.86 8.50 28.67
N PHE A 29 27.18 9.30 29.52
CA PHE A 29 25.76 9.12 29.82
C PHE A 29 24.90 9.26 28.56
N THR A 30 25.16 10.31 27.77
CA THR A 30 24.46 10.56 26.50
C THR A 30 24.65 9.40 25.53
N ASP A 31 25.86 8.87 25.39
CA ASP A 31 26.15 7.73 24.52
C ASP A 31 25.46 6.44 25.00
N SER A 32 25.42 6.22 26.32
CA SER A 32 24.76 5.07 26.94
C SER A 32 23.23 5.12 26.80
N VAL A 33 22.65 6.32 26.87
CA VAL A 33 21.22 6.54 26.66
C VAL A 33 20.88 6.43 25.17
N LEU A 34 21.67 7.07 24.30
CA LEU A 34 21.45 7.05 22.86
C LEU A 34 21.60 5.65 22.27
N SER A 35 22.58 4.87 22.73
CA SER A 35 22.76 3.47 22.30
C SER A 35 21.59 2.57 22.72
N LYS A 36 21.03 2.75 23.92
CA LYS A 36 19.83 2.01 24.35
C LYS A 36 18.58 2.43 23.59
N ILE A 37 18.43 3.73 23.31
CA ILE A 37 17.32 4.25 22.49
C ILE A 37 17.44 3.75 21.04
N GLN A 38 18.64 3.73 20.46
CA GLN A 38 18.89 3.19 19.12
C GLN A 38 18.63 1.68 19.07
N ALA A 39 19.07 0.91 20.08
CA ALA A 39 18.79 -0.52 20.16
C ALA A 39 17.29 -0.82 20.29
N GLY A 40 16.55 -0.01 21.06
CA GLY A 40 15.09 -0.11 21.15
C GLY A 40 14.37 0.30 19.85
N LYS A 41 14.82 1.36 19.18
CA LYS A 41 14.28 1.80 17.88
C LYS A 41 14.58 0.82 16.74
N GLN A 42 15.69 0.09 16.80
CA GLN A 42 16.02 -0.91 15.77
C GLN A 42 15.10 -2.13 15.85
N ALA A 43 14.53 -2.45 17.01
CA ALA A 43 13.51 -3.51 17.13
C ALA A 43 12.16 -3.09 16.52
N ASP A 44 11.88 -1.79 16.51
CA ASP A 44 10.68 -1.16 15.92
C ASP A 44 10.94 -0.58 14.52
N THR A 45 11.91 -1.11 13.76
CA THR A 45 11.91 -0.87 12.32
C THR A 45 10.59 -1.41 11.78
N VAL A 46 9.62 -0.51 11.62
CA VAL A 46 8.34 -0.72 10.96
C VAL A 46 8.70 -1.29 9.60
N ALA A 47 8.71 -2.62 9.52
CA ALA A 47 9.08 -3.32 8.31
C ALA A 47 8.05 -2.89 7.28
N TYR A 48 8.54 -2.15 6.29
CA TYR A 48 7.69 -1.52 5.29
C TYR A 48 7.08 -2.61 4.42
N THR A 49 5.98 -3.19 4.89
CA THR A 49 5.29 -4.24 4.17
C THR A 49 4.71 -3.64 2.90
N PRO A 50 5.02 -4.19 1.72
CA PRO A 50 4.49 -3.67 0.47
C PRO A 50 2.95 -3.68 0.54
N LEU A 51 2.33 -2.52 0.33
CA LEU A 51 0.87 -2.29 0.39
C LEU A 51 0.05 -3.34 -0.38
N ILE A 52 0.64 -3.89 -1.45
CA ILE A 52 0.13 -5.03 -2.19
C ILE A 52 1.27 -6.03 -2.31
N SER A 53 1.04 -7.26 -1.83
CA SER A 53 1.97 -8.37 -1.97
C SER A 53 2.29 -8.64 -3.45
N ARG A 54 3.45 -9.24 -3.76
CA ARG A 54 3.80 -9.58 -5.15
C ARG A 54 2.73 -10.45 -5.83
N THR A 55 2.05 -11.30 -5.06
CA THR A 55 0.89 -12.09 -5.47
C THR A 55 -0.34 -11.25 -5.86
N GLY A 56 -0.59 -10.12 -5.19
CA GLY A 56 -1.70 -9.24 -5.54
C GLY A 56 -1.55 -8.58 -6.91
N TRP A 57 -0.31 -8.34 -7.36
CA TRP A 57 -0.03 -7.85 -8.71
C TRP A 57 -0.34 -8.88 -9.79
N TYR A 58 0.04 -10.14 -9.56
CA TYR A 58 -0.29 -11.23 -10.48
C TYR A 58 -1.80 -11.45 -10.57
N LEU A 59 -2.51 -11.39 -9.44
CA LEU A 59 -3.96 -11.51 -9.41
C LEU A 59 -4.64 -10.38 -10.19
N MET A 60 -4.18 -9.14 -10.02
CA MET A 60 -4.73 -7.99 -10.73
C MET A 60 -4.50 -8.09 -12.24
N GLY A 61 -3.31 -8.49 -12.66
CA GLY A 61 -3.01 -8.75 -14.08
C GLY A 61 -3.86 -9.88 -14.65
N ALA A 62 -4.05 -10.97 -13.88
CA ALA A 62 -4.87 -12.10 -14.30
C ALA A 62 -6.33 -11.70 -14.54
N VAL A 63 -6.92 -10.87 -13.68
CA VAL A 63 -8.30 -10.36 -13.87
C VAL A 63 -8.44 -9.60 -15.18
N VAL A 64 -7.48 -8.72 -15.48
CA VAL A 64 -7.47 -7.97 -16.74
C VAL A 64 -7.36 -8.93 -17.94
N VAL A 65 -6.43 -9.87 -17.90
CA VAL A 65 -6.24 -10.86 -18.98
C VAL A 65 -7.49 -11.70 -19.20
N VAL A 66 -8.18 -12.14 -18.15
CA VAL A 66 -9.42 -12.91 -18.24
C VAL A 66 -10.53 -12.11 -18.92
N ILE A 67 -10.66 -10.82 -18.60
CA ILE A 67 -11.66 -9.95 -19.24
C ILE A 67 -11.34 -9.77 -20.73
N PHE A 68 -10.08 -9.54 -21.09
CA PHE A 68 -9.67 -9.46 -22.50
C PHE A 68 -9.88 -10.77 -23.25
N ALA A 69 -9.56 -11.91 -22.64
CA ALA A 69 -9.79 -13.22 -23.23
C ALA A 69 -11.30 -13.47 -23.45
N PHE A 70 -12.14 -13.10 -22.49
CA PHE A 70 -13.60 -13.22 -22.62
C PHE A 70 -14.15 -12.35 -23.77
N ILE A 71 -13.60 -11.14 -23.97
CA ILE A 71 -13.98 -10.25 -25.07
C ILE A 71 -13.61 -10.85 -26.43
N ILE A 72 -12.37 -11.35 -26.55
CA ILE A 72 -11.84 -11.91 -27.80
C ILE A 72 -12.56 -13.22 -28.16
N LEU A 73 -12.86 -14.06 -27.18
CA LEU A 73 -13.44 -15.40 -27.41
C LEU A 73 -14.97 -15.40 -27.49
N GLY A 74 -15.63 -14.47 -26.81
CA GLY A 74 -17.10 -14.36 -26.80
C GLY A 74 -17.69 -13.64 -28.00
N ASN A 75 -16.88 -12.89 -28.76
CA ASN A 75 -17.34 -12.14 -29.93
C ASN A 75 -16.65 -12.68 -31.19
N GLY A 76 -17.28 -13.68 -31.82
CA GLY A 76 -16.79 -14.32 -33.06
C GLY A 76 -16.78 -13.43 -34.31
N GLU A 77 -17.04 -12.13 -34.19
CA GLU A 77 -17.08 -11.16 -35.30
C GLU A 77 -16.14 -9.97 -35.06
N MET A 78 -15.08 -10.18 -34.28
CA MET A 78 -14.07 -9.14 -34.06
C MET A 78 -12.99 -9.23 -35.15
N ASP A 79 -13.16 -8.46 -36.23
CA ASP A 79 -12.09 -8.19 -37.19
C ASP A 79 -11.02 -7.32 -36.50
N ILE A 80 -10.15 -7.96 -35.73
CA ILE A 80 -8.93 -7.34 -35.21
C ILE A 80 -7.79 -7.60 -36.22
N PRO A 81 -7.32 -6.59 -36.97
CA PRO A 81 -6.40 -6.79 -38.10
C PRO A 81 -5.02 -7.38 -37.73
N TRP A 82 -4.65 -7.37 -36.45
CA TRP A 82 -3.36 -7.86 -35.95
C TRP A 82 -3.45 -9.20 -35.19
N LEU A 83 -4.66 -9.66 -34.86
CA LEU A 83 -4.90 -10.96 -34.25
C LEU A 83 -5.33 -11.90 -35.37
N ALA A 84 -4.41 -12.77 -35.80
CA ALA A 84 -4.73 -13.79 -36.79
C ALA A 84 -5.90 -14.64 -36.26
N SER A 85 -7.02 -14.60 -36.98
CA SER A 85 -8.27 -15.28 -36.62
C SER A 85 -8.13 -16.81 -36.49
N SER A 86 -7.05 -17.38 -37.03
CA SER A 86 -6.77 -18.82 -37.04
C SER A 86 -6.45 -19.43 -35.67
N ASP A 87 -5.89 -18.66 -34.72
CA ASP A 87 -5.51 -19.21 -33.42
C ASP A 87 -6.65 -19.19 -32.39
N ILE A 88 -7.70 -18.40 -32.65
CA ILE A 88 -8.80 -18.13 -31.71
C ILE A 88 -9.87 -19.23 -31.75
N GLU A 89 -10.09 -19.88 -32.91
CA GLU A 89 -11.06 -20.97 -33.08
C GLU A 89 -10.76 -22.21 -32.22
N THR A 90 -9.50 -22.42 -31.82
CA THR A 90 -9.13 -23.54 -30.95
C THR A 90 -9.39 -23.27 -29.47
N LEU A 91 -9.37 -22.00 -29.05
CA LEU A 91 -9.52 -21.60 -27.66
C LEU A 91 -11.01 -21.50 -27.25
N SER A 92 -11.93 -21.31 -28.19
CA SER A 92 -13.39 -21.24 -27.94
C SER A 92 -14.00 -22.58 -27.51
N ASN A 93 -13.35 -23.72 -27.80
CA ASN A 93 -13.85 -25.07 -27.51
C ASN A 93 -13.69 -25.50 -26.04
N ASN A 94 -13.38 -24.58 -25.13
CA ASN A 94 -13.18 -24.88 -23.71
C ASN A 94 -14.53 -24.84 -22.96
N LEU A 95 -14.84 -25.91 -22.21
CA LEU A 95 -16.03 -26.07 -21.35
C LEU A 95 -16.33 -24.85 -20.47
N PHE A 96 -15.27 -24.14 -20.04
CA PHE A 96 -15.40 -22.90 -19.27
C PHE A 96 -16.08 -21.79 -20.07
N LEU A 97 -15.70 -21.59 -21.33
CA LEU A 97 -16.30 -20.56 -22.20
C LEU A 97 -17.73 -20.92 -22.59
N GLU A 98 -18.06 -22.21 -22.72
CA GLU A 98 -19.42 -22.68 -22.98
C GLU A 98 -20.39 -22.36 -21.82
N ALA A 99 -19.90 -22.33 -20.57
CA ALA A 99 -20.70 -21.91 -19.43
C ALA A 99 -21.01 -20.39 -19.43
N PHE A 100 -20.14 -19.58 -20.05
CA PHE A 100 -20.36 -18.13 -20.19
C PHE A 100 -20.91 -17.71 -21.56
N SER A 101 -20.90 -18.58 -22.57
CA SER A 101 -21.41 -18.30 -23.92
C SER A 101 -22.92 -18.11 -23.95
N ASN A 102 -23.63 -18.67 -22.95
CA ASN A 102 -25.07 -18.49 -22.78
C ASN A 102 -25.45 -17.13 -22.15
N LEU A 103 -24.46 -16.33 -21.73
CA LEU A 103 -24.67 -14.96 -21.26
C LEU A 103 -24.65 -14.00 -22.45
N GLN A 104 -25.84 -13.64 -22.94
CA GLN A 104 -25.99 -12.57 -23.92
C GLN A 104 -25.77 -11.21 -23.27
N VAL A 105 -24.51 -10.80 -23.15
CA VAL A 105 -24.13 -9.45 -22.72
C VAL A 105 -23.94 -8.58 -23.96
N SER A 106 -24.56 -7.40 -23.98
CA SER A 106 -24.37 -6.45 -25.09
C SER A 106 -22.92 -5.97 -25.16
N ASN A 107 -22.37 -5.86 -26.37
CA ASN A 107 -21.01 -5.39 -26.64
C ASN A 107 -20.69 -4.07 -25.90
N THR A 108 -21.64 -3.13 -25.85
CA THR A 108 -21.47 -1.86 -25.13
C THR A 108 -21.24 -2.05 -23.64
N VAL A 109 -21.98 -2.97 -23.01
CA VAL A 109 -21.85 -3.28 -21.58
C VAL A 109 -20.51 -3.97 -21.31
N LEU A 110 -20.11 -4.87 -22.20
CA LEU A 110 -18.85 -5.59 -22.11
C LEU A 110 -17.64 -4.65 -22.20
N TYR A 111 -17.62 -3.75 -23.20
CA TYR A 111 -16.57 -2.73 -23.32
C TYR A 111 -16.58 -1.74 -22.16
N GLY A 112 -17.76 -1.36 -21.66
CA GLY A 112 -17.91 -0.51 -20.48
C GLY A 112 -17.29 -1.15 -19.23
N MET A 113 -17.54 -2.44 -19.01
CA MET A 113 -17.00 -3.20 -17.89
C MET A 113 -15.48 -3.37 -17.97
N ALA A 114 -14.96 -3.62 -19.18
CA ALA A 114 -13.52 -3.71 -19.42
C ALA A 114 -12.80 -2.37 -19.15
N GLY A 115 -13.37 -1.27 -19.63
CA GLY A 115 -12.88 0.07 -19.35
C GLY A 115 -12.92 0.39 -17.85
N LEU A 116 -14.01 0.07 -17.16
CA LEU A 116 -14.13 0.25 -15.72
C LEU A 116 -13.07 -0.53 -14.94
N ALA A 117 -12.91 -1.82 -15.26
CA ALA A 117 -11.88 -2.66 -14.66
C ALA A 117 -10.48 -2.04 -14.85
N PHE A 118 -10.17 -1.62 -16.09
CA PHE A 118 -8.91 -0.95 -16.41
C PHE A 118 -8.69 0.32 -15.59
N PHE A 119 -9.69 1.20 -15.49
CA PHE A 119 -9.63 2.42 -14.68
C PHE A 119 -9.41 2.11 -13.20
N VAL A 120 -10.12 1.12 -12.65
CA VAL A 120 -9.93 0.70 -11.25
C VAL A 120 -8.50 0.21 -11.02
N THR A 121 -7.93 -0.57 -11.95
CA THR A 121 -6.50 -0.94 -11.90
C THR A 121 -5.60 0.27 -11.81
N ILE A 122 -5.78 1.25 -12.70
CA ILE A 122 -4.96 2.46 -12.72
C ILE A 122 -5.10 3.23 -11.41
N GLN A 123 -6.32 3.41 -10.92
CA GLN A 123 -6.60 4.11 -9.66
C GLN A 123 -5.86 3.45 -8.49
N VAL A 124 -5.90 2.11 -8.40
CA VAL A 124 -5.18 1.35 -7.36
C VAL A 124 -3.65 1.54 -7.47
N VAL A 125 -3.11 1.53 -8.69
CA VAL A 125 -1.67 1.76 -8.93
C VAL A 125 -1.25 3.18 -8.57
N LEU A 126 -2.03 4.19 -8.95
CA LEU A 126 -1.77 5.60 -8.64
C LEU A 126 -1.84 5.86 -7.14
N LEU A 127 -2.85 5.31 -6.46
CA LEU A 127 -3.01 5.45 -5.02
C LEU A 127 -1.81 4.82 -4.29
N LYS A 128 -1.39 3.62 -4.69
CA LYS A 128 -0.17 2.98 -4.17
C LYS A 128 1.08 3.85 -4.38
N ASN A 129 1.24 4.46 -5.56
CA ASN A 129 2.39 5.32 -5.84
C ASN A 129 2.39 6.59 -4.97
N HIS A 130 1.23 7.20 -4.75
CA HIS A 130 1.11 8.38 -3.90
C HIS A 130 1.40 8.08 -2.42
N PHE A 131 0.86 6.98 -1.88
CA PHE A 131 1.11 6.59 -0.48
C PHE A 131 2.53 6.04 -0.25
N GLY A 132 3.11 5.33 -1.23
CA GLY A 132 4.51 4.86 -1.15
C GLY A 132 5.52 6.01 -1.08
N ARG A 133 5.23 7.15 -1.69
CA ARG A 133 6.09 8.35 -1.63
C ARG A 133 6.08 9.06 -0.27
N ARG A 134 5.00 8.94 0.52
CA ARG A 134 4.87 9.65 1.81
C ARG A 134 5.54 8.95 2.99
N LEU A 135 5.96 7.70 2.84
CA LEU A 135 6.54 6.93 3.93
C LEU A 135 8.03 6.58 3.72
N VAL A 136 8.64 7.07 2.63
CA VAL A 136 10.10 7.08 2.42
C VAL A 136 10.73 8.33 3.05
N VAL A 137 9.92 9.28 3.51
CA VAL A 137 10.35 10.52 4.19
C VAL A 137 9.70 10.56 5.57
N SER A 138 10.14 9.71 6.49
CA SER A 138 10.02 9.93 7.94
C SER A 138 11.00 9.07 8.70
#